data_AF-A0AAU8IGZ7-F1
#
_entry.id   AF-A0AAU8IGZ7-F1
#
_cell.length_a   1.000
_cell.length_b   1.000
_cell.length_c   1.000
_cell.angle_alpha   90.00
_cell.angle_beta   90.00
_cell.angle_gamma   90.00
#
_symmetry.space_group_name_H-M   'P 1'
#
loop_
_entity.id
_entity.type
_entity.pdbx_description
1 polymer ?
#
loop_
_entity_poly.entity_id
_entity_poly.type
_entity_poly.pdbx_seq_one_letter_code
_entity_poly.pdbx_strand_id
1 'polypeptide(L)' 'MNKPQLIRKIEQARNQMILATIREPLTSRHVQHLSRRLDQLLNKYDHLTK' A
#
# COMPACT_ATOMS: atom_id res chain seq x y z
N MET A 1 8.01 6.79 -12.41
CA MET A 1 8.27 5.47 -11.79
C MET A 1 7.83 4.40 -12.78
N ASN A 2 8.64 3.38 -13.03
CA ASN A 2 8.28 2.33 -13.98
C ASN A 2 7.42 1.24 -13.32
N LYS A 3 6.74 0.41 -14.14
CA LYS A 3 5.82 -0.63 -13.68
C LYS A 3 6.46 -1.62 -12.67
N PRO A 4 7.68 -2.14 -12.88
CA PRO A 4 8.33 -3.02 -11.91
C PRO A 4 8.61 -2.36 -10.55
N GLN A 5 9.05 -1.10 -10.54
CA GLN A 5 9.27 -0.35 -9.29
C GLN A 5 7.96 -0.12 -8.54
N LEU A 6 6.87 0.13 -9.26
CA LEU A 6 5.56 0.33 -8.66
C LEU A 6 5.03 -0.94 -8.01
N ILE A 7 5.14 -2.09 -8.69
CA ILE A 7 4.78 -3.40 -8.13
C ILE A 7 5.55 -3.66 -6.82
N ARG A 8 6.87 -3.45 -6.83
CA ARG A 8 7.68 -3.62 -5.60
C ARG A 8 7.20 -2.75 -4.45
N LYS A 9 6.83 -1.50 -4.71
CA LYS A 9 6.29 -0.59 -3.68
C LYS A 9 4.92 -1.02 -3.18
N ILE A 10 4.06 -1.55 -4.04
CA ILE A 10 2.76 -2.11 -3.65
C ILE A 10 2.97 -3.29 -2.69
N GLU A 11 3.84 -4.23 -3.03
CA GLU A 11 4.15 -5.38 -2.18
C GLU A 11 4.75 -4.96 -0.84
N GLN A 12 5.66 -3.98 -0.85
CA GLN A 12 6.22 -3.41 0.39
C GLN A 12 5.14 -2.78 1.27
N ALA A 13 4.27 -1.94 0.70
CA ALA A 13 3.20 -1.28 1.45
C ALA A 13 2.18 -2.28 1.98
N ARG A 14 1.85 -3.32 1.19
CA ARG A 14 0.99 -4.43 1.62
C ARG A 14 1.60 -5.18 2.82
N ASN A 15 2.88 -5.54 2.75
CA ASN A 15 3.55 -6.24 3.85
C ASN A 15 3.61 -5.39 5.12
N GLN A 16 3.90 -4.08 5.00
CA GLN A 16 3.85 -3.16 6.14
C GLN A 16 2.45 -3.09 6.76
N MET A 17 1.40 -3.04 5.94
CA MET A 17 0.02 -3.03 6.41
C MET A 17 -0.33 -4.32 7.15
N ILE A 18 -0.01 -5.49 6.58
CA ILE A 18 -0.24 -6.79 7.23
C ILE A 18 0.43 -6.83 8.61
N LEU A 19 1.71 -6.45 8.69
CA LEU A 19 2.45 -6.44 9.96
C LEU A 19 1.87 -5.43 10.96
N ALA A 20 1.42 -4.26 10.51
CA ALA A 20 0.78 -3.26 11.37
C ALA A 20 -0.54 -3.78 11.93
N THR A 21 -1.37 -4.46 11.12
CA THR A 21 -2.68 -4.99 11.56
C THR A 21 -2.59 -6.14 12.56
N ILE A 22 -1.43 -6.79 12.69
CA ILE A 22 -1.18 -7.77 13.76
C ILE A 22 -1.06 -7.10 15.11
N ARG A 23 -0.55 -5.86 15.16
CA ARG A 23 -0.19 -5.14 16.39
C ARG A 23 -1.19 -4.04 16.75
N GLU A 24 -1.89 -3.50 15.76
CA GLU A 24 -2.75 -2.33 15.89
C GLU A 24 -4.11 -2.59 15.24
N PRO A 25 -5.21 -2.06 15.80
CA PRO A 25 -6.52 -2.15 15.18
C PRO A 25 -6.56 -1.40 13.85
N LEU A 26 -7.50 -1.77 12.98
CA LEU A 26 -7.69 -1.11 11.68
C LEU A 26 -8.03 0.39 11.78
N THR A 27 -8.55 0.82 12.94
CA THR A 27 -8.86 2.22 13.24
C THR A 27 -7.64 3.03 13.66
N SER A 28 -6.50 2.38 13.91
CA SER A 28 -5.26 3.08 14.26
C SER A 28 -4.83 4.03 13.14
N ARG A 29 -4.30 5.20 13.53
CA ARG A 29 -3.83 6.19 12.57
C ARG A 29 -2.73 5.66 11.65
N HIS A 30 -1.91 4.74 12.16
CA HIS A 30 -0.85 4.09 11.42
C HIS A 30 -1.39 3.15 10.34
N VAL A 31 -2.31 2.23 10.67
CA VAL A 31 -2.94 1.35 9.67
C VAL A 31 -3.72 2.15 8.64
N GLN A 32 -4.46 3.18 9.08
CA GLN A 32 -5.18 4.11 8.19
C GLN A 32 -4.24 4.88 7.23
N HIS A 33 -3.02 5.19 7.66
CA HIS A 33 -2.01 5.80 6.79
C HIS A 33 -1.47 4.80 5.76
N LEU A 34 -1.15 3.57 6.20
CA LEU A 34 -0.66 2.51 5.32
C LEU A 34 -1.70 2.11 4.26
N SER A 35 -2.97 2.00 4.63
CA SER A 35 -4.08 1.74 3.72
C SER A 35 -4.17 2.82 2.63
N ARG A 36 -4.23 4.11 3.00
CA ARG A 36 -4.26 5.22 2.02
C ARG A 36 -3.05 5.21 1.10
N ARG A 37 -1.87 4.87 1.62
CA ARG A 37 -0.65 4.76 0.80
C ARG A 37 -0.75 3.59 -0.19
N LEU A 38 -1.29 2.46 0.23
CA LEU A 38 -1.49 1.30 -0.64
C LEU A 38 -2.49 1.63 -1.77
N ASP A 39 -3.60 2.29 -1.44
CA ASP A 39 -4.60 2.72 -2.44
C ASP A 39 -4.01 3.66 -3.49
N GLN A 40 -3.20 4.63 -3.06
CA GLN A 40 -2.50 5.53 -3.99
C GLN A 40 -1.55 4.80 -4.94
N LEU A 41 -0.88 3.74 -4.47
CA LEU A 41 0.00 2.94 -5.31
C LEU A 41 -0.80 2.07 -6.29
N LEU A 42 -1.90 1.46 -5.84
CA LEU A 42 -2.79 0.67 -6.69
C LEU A 42 -3.42 1.54 -7.78
N ASN A 43 -3.90 2.74 -7.45
CA ASN A 43 -4.45 3.68 -8.43
C ASN A 43 -3.41 4.10 -9.47
N LYS A 44 -2.17 4.37 -9.04
CA LYS A 44 -1.07 4.64 -9.97
C LYS A 44 -0.77 3.46 -10.89
N TYR A 45 -0.98 2.23 -10.42
CA TYR A 45 -0.73 1.04 -11.22
C TYR A 45 -1.82 0.86 -12.26
N ASP A 46 -3.09 1.01 -11.86
CA ASP A 46 -4.24 0.99 -12.76
C ASP A 46 -4.09 2.01 -13.91
N HIS A 47 -3.68 3.24 -13.59
CA HIS A 47 -3.40 4.27 -14.59
C HIS A 47 -2.25 3.94 -15.56
N LEU A 48 -1.30 3.10 -15.18
CA LEU A 48 -0.20 2.67 -16.06
C LEU A 48 -0.54 1.40 -16.85
N THR A 49 -1.62 0.71 -16.50
CA THR A 49 -2.08 -0.50 -17.19
C THR A 49 -3.25 -0.24 -18.13
N LYS A 50 -3.90 0.92 -18.02
CA LYS A 50 -4.85 1.48 -19.00
C LYS A 50 -4.08 2.16 -20.13
#